data_AF-A0A937JDI5-F1
#
_entry.id   AF-A0A937JDI5-F1
#
_cell.length_a   1.000
_cell.length_b   1.000
_cell.length_c   1.000
_cell.angle_alpha   90.00
_cell.angle_beta   90.00
_cell.angle_gamma   90.00
#
_symmetry.space_group_name_H-M   'P 1'
#
loop_
_entity.id
_entity.type
_entity.pdbx_description
1 polymer ?
#
loop_
_entity_poly.entity_id
_entity_poly.type
_entity_poly.pdbx_seq_one_letter_code
_entity_poly.pdbx_strand_id
1 'polypeptide(L)'
;MKHPCHKEEIPSLSRVEGQVRGIAKMIDEDKYCIDILNQIKAVKNALTSVEGRILKKHMKECVKEALSDEKGFDDKVEEILKTLRR
;
A
#
# COMPACT_ATOMS: atom_id res chain seq x y z
N MET A 1 2.57 -22.27 3.99
CA MET A 1 2.54 -21.27 2.91
C MET A 1 3.74 -20.34 3.05
N LYS A 2 4.50 -20.12 1.98
CA LYS A 2 5.48 -19.01 1.95
C LYS A 2 4.73 -17.78 1.47
N HIS A 3 4.66 -16.74 2.29
CA HIS A 3 4.12 -15.46 1.84
C HIS A 3 5.06 -14.83 0.80
N PRO A 4 4.53 -14.14 -0.22
CA PRO A 4 5.33 -13.38 -1.16
C PRO A 4 6.22 -12.39 -0.40
N CYS A 5 7.49 -12.31 -0.78
CA CYS A 5 8.39 -11.29 -0.27
C CYS A 5 7.98 -9.91 -0.82
N HIS A 6 8.03 -8.84 -0.03
CA HIS A 6 7.71 -7.47 -0.51
C HIS A 6 8.83 -6.46 -0.21
N LYS A 7 10.07 -6.95 -0.02
CA LYS A 7 11.22 -6.09 0.35
C LYS A 7 11.51 -5.01 -0.70
N GLU A 8 11.12 -5.22 -1.95
CA GLU A 8 11.21 -4.25 -3.05
C GLU A 8 10.39 -2.97 -2.81
N GLU A 9 9.41 -3.01 -1.91
CA GLU A 9 8.56 -1.86 -1.58
C GLU A 9 9.15 -0.98 -0.48
N ILE A 10 10.16 -1.46 0.27
CA ILE A 10 10.81 -0.73 1.36
C ILE A 10 11.31 0.65 0.89
N PRO A 11 12.03 0.79 -0.24
CA PRO A 11 12.49 2.10 -0.70
C PRO A 11 11.35 3.10 -0.96
N SER A 12 10.18 2.61 -1.38
CA SER A 12 9.00 3.46 -1.57
C SER A 12 8.39 3.90 -0.25
N LEU A 13 8.33 3.01 0.73
CA LEU A 13 7.90 3.34 2.09
C LEU A 13 8.85 4.33 2.78
N SER A 14 10.17 4.18 2.62
CA SER A 14 11.15 5.14 3.14
C SER A 14 11.00 6.54 2.52
N ARG A 15 10.63 6.61 1.22
CA ARG A 15 10.29 7.90 0.58
C ARG A 15 9.03 8.52 1.18
N VAL A 16 7.98 7.72 1.40
CA VAL A 16 6.74 8.16 2.05
C VAL A 16 7.02 8.69 3.47
N GLU A 17 7.84 8.00 4.25
CA GLU A 17 8.26 8.45 5.58
C GLU A 17 8.96 9.82 5.52
N GLY A 18 9.86 10.02 4.55
CA GLY A 18 10.48 11.32 4.27
C GLY A 18 9.46 12.41 3.96
N GLN A 19 8.47 12.12 3.13
CA GLN A 19 7.40 13.06 2.79
C GLN A 19 6.55 13.44 4.01
N VAL A 20 6.19 12.47 4.86
CA VAL A 20 5.43 12.72 6.10
C VAL A 20 6.21 13.61 7.05
N ARG A 21 7.53 13.38 7.22
CA ARG A 21 8.40 14.28 7.99
C ARG A 21 8.44 15.68 7.38
N GLY A 22 8.47 15.79 6.06
CA GLY A 22 8.39 17.07 5.34
C GLY A 22 7.10 17.83 5.64
N ILE A 23 5.96 17.14 5.63
CA ILE A 23 4.65 17.73 5.97
C ILE A 23 4.64 18.25 7.42
N ALA A 24 5.16 17.48 8.38
CA ALA A 24 5.24 17.91 9.77
C ALA A 24 6.06 19.20 9.91
N LYS A 25 7.19 19.30 9.20
CA LYS A 25 8.01 20.52 9.15
C LYS A 25 7.27 21.69 8.49
N MET A 26 6.50 21.45 7.43
CA MET A 26 5.69 22.51 6.81
C MET A 26 4.64 23.08 7.77
N ILE A 27 4.07 22.24 8.63
CA ILE A 27 3.12 22.69 9.67
C ILE A 27 3.86 23.53 10.72
N ASP A 28 5.01 23.07 11.19
CA ASP A 28 5.85 23.78 12.17
C ASP A 28 6.35 25.14 11.66
N GLU A 29 6.59 25.25 10.34
CA GLU A 29 7.00 26.49 9.68
C GLU A 29 5.82 27.36 9.18
N ASP A 30 4.59 27.10 9.65
CA ASP A 30 3.37 27.85 9.28
C ASP A 30 3.18 28.02 7.76
N LYS A 31 3.50 26.97 6.98
CA LYS A 31 3.36 27.02 5.52
C LYS A 31 1.90 27.11 5.08
N TYR A 32 1.73 27.59 3.85
CA TYR A 32 0.40 27.76 3.25
C TYR A 32 -0.38 26.44 3.19
N CYS A 33 -1.64 26.50 3.65
CA CYS A 33 -2.49 25.32 3.82
C CYS A 33 -2.65 24.49 2.55
N ILE A 34 -2.74 25.13 1.38
CA ILE A 34 -2.92 24.41 0.10
C ILE A 34 -1.68 23.58 -0.25
N ASP A 35 -0.48 24.07 0.07
CA ASP A 35 0.76 23.34 -0.19
C ASP A 35 0.86 22.11 0.71
N ILE A 36 0.50 22.26 1.99
CA ILE A 36 0.40 21.14 2.94
C ILE A 36 -0.60 20.09 2.44
N LEU A 37 -1.80 20.51 2.02
CA LEU A 37 -2.82 19.62 1.47
C LEU A 37 -2.35 18.91 0.20
N ASN A 38 -1.59 19.59 -0.67
CA ASN A 38 -1.00 18.98 -1.86
C ASN A 38 0.05 17.93 -1.51
N GLN A 39 0.90 18.17 -0.50
CA GLN A 39 1.86 17.16 -0.03
C GLN A 39 1.17 15.95 0.60
N ILE A 40 0.10 16.16 1.38
CA ILE A 40 -0.72 15.06 1.93
C ILE A 40 -1.31 14.22 0.80
N LYS A 41 -1.84 14.83 -0.26
CA LYS A 41 -2.34 14.11 -1.44
C LYS A 41 -1.24 13.30 -2.13
N ALA A 42 -0.03 13.86 -2.24
CA ALA A 42 1.11 13.14 -2.81
C ALA A 42 1.48 11.89 -1.99
N VAL A 43 1.47 12.00 -0.65
CA VAL A 43 1.68 10.86 0.26
C VAL A 43 0.61 9.79 0.08
N LYS A 44 -0.68 10.19 0.03
CA LYS A 44 -1.79 9.25 -0.19
C LYS A 44 -1.62 8.48 -1.51
N ASN A 45 -1.31 9.19 -2.60
CA ASN A 45 -1.12 8.56 -3.91
C ASN A 45 0.08 7.59 -3.93
N ALA A 46 1.16 7.93 -3.23
CA ALA A 46 2.32 7.07 -3.08
C ALA A 46 1.97 5.78 -2.31
N LEU A 47 1.19 5.89 -1.23
CA LEU A 47 0.70 4.74 -0.48
C LEU A 47 -0.22 3.84 -1.31
N THR A 48 -1.20 4.41 -2.02
CA THR A 48 -2.07 3.65 -2.94
C THR A 48 -1.27 2.91 -4.00
N SER A 49 -0.17 3.51 -4.47
CA SER A 49 0.71 2.85 -5.44
C SER A 49 1.47 1.65 -4.83
N VAL A 50 1.93 1.76 -3.58
CA VAL A 50 2.57 0.64 -2.85
C VAL A 50 1.56 -0.49 -2.60
N GLU A 51 0.37 -0.13 -2.09
CA GLU A 51 -0.74 -1.05 -1.86
C GLU A 51 -1.08 -1.84 -3.12
N GLY A 52 -1.26 -1.16 -4.26
CA GLY A 52 -1.57 -1.80 -5.54
C GLY A 52 -0.50 -2.79 -6.00
N ARG A 53 0.78 -2.53 -5.75
CA ARG A 53 1.87 -3.47 -6.08
C ARG A 53 1.88 -4.70 -5.18
N ILE A 54 1.66 -4.52 -3.88
CA ILE A 54 1.52 -5.62 -2.92
C ILE A 54 0.33 -6.50 -3.29
N LEU A 55 -0.84 -5.90 -3.54
CA LEU A 55 -2.06 -6.61 -3.94
C LEU A 55 -1.85 -7.39 -5.24
N LYS A 56 -1.24 -6.75 -6.26
CA LYS A 56 -0.94 -7.42 -7.54
C LYS A 56 -0.04 -8.64 -7.35
N LYS A 57 0.96 -8.56 -6.48
CA LYS A 57 1.84 -9.70 -6.18
C LYS A 57 1.09 -10.80 -5.44
N HIS A 58 0.25 -10.44 -4.48
CA HIS A 58 -0.62 -11.39 -3.78
C HIS A 58 -1.56 -12.15 -4.73
N MET A 59 -2.16 -11.47 -5.72
CA MET A 59 -3.01 -12.11 -6.74
C MET A 59 -2.22 -13.12 -7.58
N LYS A 60 -0.99 -12.75 -7.97
CA LYS A 60 -0.19 -13.56 -8.89
C LYS A 60 0.44 -14.80 -8.25
N GLU A 61 0.75 -14.73 -6.97
CA GLU A 61 1.46 -15.80 -6.25
C GLU A 61 0.47 -16.60 -5.39
N CYS A 62 -0.18 -15.96 -4.41
CA CYS A 62 -1.02 -16.68 -3.44
C CYS A 62 -2.35 -17.17 -4.04
N VAL A 63 -3.05 -16.32 -4.80
CA VAL A 63 -4.34 -16.71 -5.39
C VAL A 63 -4.13 -17.68 -6.55
N LYS A 64 -3.07 -17.51 -7.33
CA LYS A 64 -2.71 -18.44 -8.42
C LYS A 64 -2.38 -19.84 -7.88
N GLU A 65 -1.65 -19.94 -6.77
CA GLU A 65 -1.37 -21.23 -6.12
C GLU A 65 -2.66 -21.93 -5.64
N ALA A 66 -3.65 -21.15 -5.21
CA ALA A 66 -4.94 -21.66 -4.76
C ALA A 66 -5.87 -22.12 -5.90
N LEU A 67 -5.55 -21.85 -7.18
CA LEU A 67 -6.39 -22.30 -8.32
C LEU A 67 -6.54 -23.82 -8.43
N SER A 68 -5.67 -24.59 -7.75
CA SER A 68 -5.75 -26.06 -7.70
C SER A 68 -6.65 -26.58 -6.57
N ASP A 69 -7.22 -25.70 -5.74
CA ASP A 69 -8.11 -26.01 -4.61
C ASP A 69 -9.24 -24.95 -4.54
N GLU A 70 -10.44 -25.31 -5.02
CA GLU A 70 -11.59 -24.38 -5.09
C GLU A 70 -11.91 -23.71 -3.75
N LYS A 71 -11.83 -24.45 -2.64
CA LYS A 71 -12.09 -23.89 -1.31
C LYS A 71 -10.99 -22.92 -0.90
N GLY A 72 -9.73 -23.28 -1.15
CA GLY A 72 -8.59 -22.41 -0.91
C GLY A 72 -8.63 -21.12 -1.74
N PHE A 73 -9.19 -21.17 -2.95
CA PHE A 73 -9.38 -19.99 -3.79
C PHE A 73 -10.42 -19.03 -3.19
N ASP A 74 -11.61 -19.53 -2.84
CA ASP A 74 -12.68 -18.71 -2.28
C ASP A 74 -12.26 -18.04 -0.95
N ASP A 75 -11.60 -18.78 -0.07
CA ASP A 75 -11.08 -18.26 1.20
C ASP A 75 -10.09 -17.10 0.97
N LYS A 76 -9.20 -17.23 -0.03
CA LYS A 76 -8.22 -16.20 -0.38
C LYS A 76 -8.87 -14.97 -0.99
N VAL A 77 -9.88 -15.15 -1.85
CA VAL A 77 -10.66 -14.05 -2.43
C VAL A 77 -11.40 -13.28 -1.34
N GLU A 78 -12.02 -13.96 -0.37
CA GLU A 78 -12.74 -13.33 0.73
C GLU A 78 -11.81 -12.51 1.64
N GLU A 79 -10.59 -12.99 1.90
CA GLU A 79 -9.55 -12.27 2.65
C GLU A 79 -9.22 -10.91 2.00
N ILE A 80 -9.10 -10.88 0.68
CA ILE A 80 -8.82 -9.65 -0.09
C ILE A 80 -10.01 -8.70 -0.05
N LEU A 81 -11.23 -9.21 -0.27
CA LEU A 81 -12.45 -8.40 -0.24
C LEU A 81 -12.68 -7.77 1.14
N LYS A 82 -12.36 -8.47 2.23
CA LYS A 82 -12.38 -7.92 3.59
C LYS A 82 -11.38 -6.78 3.76
N THR A 83 -10.22 -6.86 3.11
CA THR A 83 -9.17 -5.83 3.20
C THR A 83 -9.55 -4.58 2.40
N LEU A 84 -10.13 -4.72 1.21
CA LEU A 84 -10.53 -3.60 0.35
C LEU A 84 -11.79 -2.86 0.80
N ARG A 85 -12.63 -3.47 1.65
CA ARG A 85 -13.86 -2.85 2.19
C ARG A 85 -13.61 -1.99 3.43
N ARG A 86 -12.37 -1.81 3.87
CA ARG A 86 -12.00 -0.99 5.02
C ARG A 86 -11.90 0.49 4.69
#